data_AF-K2DEX4-F1
#
_entry.id   AF-K2DEX4-F1
#
_cell.length_a   1.000
_cell.length_b   1.000
_cell.length_c   1.000
_cell.angle_alpha   90.00
_cell.angle_beta   90.00
_cell.angle_gamma   90.00
#
_symmetry.space_group_name_H-M   'P 1'
#
loop_
_entity.id
_entity.type
_entity.pdbx_description
1 polymer ?
#
loop_
_entity_poly.entity_id
_entity_poly.type
_entity_poly.pdbx_seq_one_letter_code
_entity_poly.pdbx_strand_id
1 'polypeptide(L)'
;MAHYFIVALSMGARQSETLDLKRTCVAYAVDGRTYANGKTYKLEQRYEGKVRDWQLPDIAADAIEQQVRLVSFGERLSRITPSISSANTSATHPNHLWGRFSAPGHSDATQPLLDINQALTRYALTLGFSTRPGGQKIRSHRFRKTLARLVALALTQAPKILMEVFGHKTIEMTLHYILSDKALRKEIETVSRELRVMRAKDVVEHMVEADNASLTGDSEKLAGYGGLGAVSVRAAVTAYREKVHRLGKQWGAQSALELSELLTLQGTTWEQVRHGVICTKFPGQAGPCNKSLGRPEPSKCKSSCDHRLEESFLREDVDGAIRDALCAYEIDNAKGEKLSASFWAAQVRAHVPRFPNLHEKWMNNLTVQSLVKQNSEKVNA
;
A
#
# COMPACT_ATOMS: atom_id res chain seq x y z
N MET A 1 0.82 28.04 5.90
CA MET A 1 1.57 26.79 5.64
C MET A 1 0.80 25.55 6.06
N ALA A 2 0.06 25.57 7.18
CA ALA A 2 -0.83 24.48 7.57
C ALA A 2 -1.79 24.04 6.44
N HIS A 3 -2.52 24.98 5.82
CA HIS A 3 -3.41 24.68 4.68
C HIS A 3 -2.66 24.06 3.49
N TYR A 4 -1.47 24.57 3.16
CA TYR A 4 -0.64 24.00 2.09
C TYR A 4 -0.29 22.53 2.36
N PHE A 5 0.02 22.18 3.61
CA PHE A 5 0.35 20.81 4.00
C PHE A 5 -0.80 19.85 3.69
N ILE A 6 -2.03 20.22 4.09
CA ILE A 6 -3.25 19.43 3.85
C ILE A 6 -3.47 19.28 2.34
N VAL A 7 -3.50 20.39 1.61
CA VAL A 7 -3.77 20.41 0.17
C VAL A 7 -2.72 19.62 -0.62
N ALA A 8 -1.44 19.81 -0.33
CA ALA A 8 -0.35 19.13 -1.03
C ALA A 8 -0.35 17.61 -0.78
N LEU A 9 -0.74 17.17 0.42
CA LEU A 9 -0.86 15.74 0.73
C LEU A 9 -2.08 15.13 0.05
N SER A 10 -3.22 15.82 0.01
CA SER A 10 -4.45 15.33 -0.63
C SER A 10 -4.32 15.25 -2.15
N MET A 11 -3.74 16.27 -2.79
CA MET A 11 -3.65 16.35 -4.26
C MET A 11 -2.46 15.59 -4.86
N GLY A 12 -1.42 15.29 -4.07
CA GLY A 12 -0.17 14.70 -4.58
C GLY A 12 0.44 15.45 -5.77
N ALA A 13 0.05 16.70 -5.99
CA ALA A 13 0.38 17.46 -7.18
C ALA A 13 1.86 17.90 -7.16
N ARG A 14 2.39 18.31 -8.31
CA ARG A 14 3.71 18.93 -8.36
C ARG A 14 3.69 20.25 -7.62
N GLN A 15 4.87 20.68 -7.19
CA GLN A 15 5.06 21.99 -6.55
C GLN A 15 4.43 23.12 -7.38
N SER A 16 4.74 23.19 -8.67
CA SER A 16 4.20 24.21 -9.58
C SER A 16 2.67 24.12 -9.71
N GLU A 17 2.14 22.90 -9.87
CA GLU A 17 0.69 22.66 -9.98
C GLU A 17 -0.07 23.12 -8.73
N THR A 18 0.53 22.93 -7.53
CA THR A 18 -0.08 23.37 -6.27
C THR A 18 0.05 24.88 -6.09
N LEU A 19 1.21 25.47 -6.43
CA LEU A 19 1.46 26.90 -6.28
C LEU A 19 0.67 27.75 -7.29
N ASP A 20 0.39 27.21 -8.47
CA ASP A 20 -0.38 27.87 -9.53
C ASP A 20 -1.91 27.82 -9.31
N LEU A 21 -2.38 27.19 -8.22
CA LEU A 21 -3.80 27.20 -7.88
C LEU A 21 -4.30 28.63 -7.67
N LYS A 22 -5.45 28.91 -8.28
CA LYS A 22 -6.17 30.18 -8.15
C LYS A 22 -7.17 30.12 -7.00
N ARG A 23 -7.68 31.27 -6.56
CA ARG A 23 -8.69 31.35 -5.49
C ARG A 23 -9.99 30.63 -5.84
N THR A 24 -10.31 30.57 -7.13
CA THR A 24 -11.50 29.92 -7.68
C THR A 24 -11.23 28.47 -8.10
N CYS A 25 -10.19 27.81 -7.56
CA CYS A 25 -9.84 26.46 -7.98
C CYS A 25 -10.84 25.42 -7.48
N VAL A 26 -11.53 25.65 -6.36
CA VAL A 26 -12.50 24.69 -5.83
C VAL A 26 -13.76 24.68 -6.69
N ALA A 27 -14.14 23.49 -7.16
CA ALA A 27 -15.36 23.23 -7.90
C ALA A 27 -16.16 22.13 -7.19
N TYR A 28 -17.45 22.40 -6.96
CA TYR A 28 -18.40 21.46 -6.38
C TYR A 28 -19.26 20.87 -7.49
N ALA A 29 -19.12 19.57 -7.73
CA ALA A 29 -19.92 18.86 -8.71
C ALA A 29 -21.31 18.53 -8.16
N VAL A 30 -22.28 18.33 -9.07
CA VAL A 30 -23.69 18.05 -8.75
C VAL A 30 -23.85 16.74 -7.95
N ASP A 31 -22.90 15.80 -8.08
CA ASP A 31 -22.85 14.54 -7.34
C ASP A 31 -22.27 14.69 -5.92
N GLY A 32 -22.03 15.91 -5.46
CA GLY A 32 -21.46 16.22 -4.14
C GLY A 32 -19.96 15.96 -4.05
N ARG A 33 -19.27 15.76 -5.17
CA ARG A 33 -17.80 15.63 -5.19
C ARG A 33 -17.13 17.00 -5.32
N THR A 34 -16.02 17.15 -4.62
CA THR A 34 -15.23 18.37 -4.63
C THR A 34 -13.95 18.17 -5.43
N TYR A 35 -13.60 19.15 -6.26
CA TYR A 35 -12.42 19.15 -7.11
C TYR A 35 -11.63 20.44 -6.95
N ALA A 36 -10.31 20.38 -7.10
CA ALA A 36 -9.46 21.52 -7.41
C ALA A 36 -9.14 21.50 -8.90
N ASN A 37 -9.43 22.60 -9.59
CA ASN A 37 -9.11 22.81 -10.99
C ASN A 37 -7.82 23.64 -11.10
N GLY A 38 -6.86 23.15 -11.87
CA GLY A 38 -5.61 23.87 -12.13
C GLY A 38 -4.95 23.45 -13.43
N LYS A 39 -3.67 23.78 -13.59
CA LYS A 39 -2.94 23.55 -14.84
C LYS A 39 -1.67 22.74 -14.61
N THR A 40 -1.44 21.77 -15.49
CA THR A 40 -0.18 21.04 -15.60
C THR A 40 0.56 21.50 -16.85
N TYR A 41 1.80 21.96 -16.67
CA TYR A 41 2.67 22.39 -17.77
C TYR A 41 3.76 21.37 -18.12
N LYS A 42 4.20 20.56 -17.15
CA LYS A 42 5.30 19.61 -17.33
C LYS A 42 4.82 18.36 -18.08
N LEU A 43 5.49 18.03 -19.18
CA LEU A 43 5.19 16.91 -20.12
C LEU A 43 4.06 17.19 -21.13
N GLU A 44 3.57 18.43 -21.24
CA GLU A 44 2.59 18.84 -22.24
C GLU A 44 3.27 19.76 -23.25
N GLN A 45 3.13 19.50 -24.55
CA GLN A 45 3.72 20.33 -25.62
C GLN A 45 2.98 21.66 -25.84
N ARG A 46 1.90 21.94 -25.08
CA ARG A 46 1.06 23.13 -25.22
C ARG A 46 1.49 24.23 -24.25
N TYR A 47 1.73 25.43 -24.79
CA TYR A 47 2.14 26.62 -24.03
C TYR A 47 1.15 26.99 -22.89
N GLU A 48 -0.15 26.73 -23.09
CA GLU A 48 -1.19 27.07 -22.11
C GLU A 48 -1.33 26.08 -20.95
N GLY A 49 -0.58 24.97 -20.97
CA GLY A 49 -0.76 23.83 -20.07
C GLY A 49 -2.02 23.03 -20.35
N LYS A 50 -2.19 21.90 -19.64
CA LYS A 50 -3.42 21.09 -19.67
C LYS A 50 -4.22 21.33 -18.39
N VAL A 51 -5.52 21.59 -18.52
CA VAL A 51 -6.43 21.66 -17.37
C VAL A 51 -6.50 20.29 -16.72
N ARG A 52 -6.37 20.29 -15.39
CA ARG A 52 -6.38 19.10 -14.58
C ARG A 52 -7.24 19.33 -13.35
N ASP A 53 -8.07 18.34 -13.07
CA ASP A 53 -8.94 18.32 -11.91
C ASP A 53 -8.40 17.29 -10.91
N TRP A 54 -8.14 17.75 -9.69
CA TRP A 54 -7.78 16.90 -8.57
C TRP A 54 -9.00 16.75 -7.68
N GLN A 55 -9.45 15.51 -7.49
CA GLN A 55 -10.48 15.26 -6.48
C GLN A 55 -9.95 15.59 -5.09
N LEU A 56 -10.76 16.30 -4.29
CA LEU A 56 -10.40 16.75 -2.95
C LEU A 56 -11.30 16.08 -1.90
N PRO A 57 -10.74 15.65 -0.76
CA PRO A 57 -11.53 15.43 0.44
C PRO A 57 -12.01 16.77 1.00
N ASP A 58 -13.12 16.74 1.75
CA ASP A 58 -13.76 17.95 2.30
C ASP A 58 -12.78 18.82 3.10
N ILE A 59 -11.93 18.20 3.93
CA ILE A 59 -10.91 18.91 4.71
C ILE A 59 -9.91 19.70 3.84
N ALA A 60 -9.61 19.21 2.63
CA ALA A 60 -8.73 19.92 1.71
C ALA A 60 -9.46 21.09 1.03
N ALA A 61 -10.75 20.93 0.73
CA ALA A 61 -11.59 22.03 0.24
C ALA A 61 -11.70 23.14 1.29
N ASP A 62 -12.02 22.77 2.55
CA ASP A 62 -12.07 23.70 3.68
C ASP A 62 -10.75 24.44 3.87
N ALA A 63 -9.63 23.74 3.78
CA ALA A 63 -8.30 24.34 3.86
C ALA A 63 -8.04 25.37 2.74
N ILE A 64 -8.51 25.10 1.52
CA ILE A 64 -8.41 26.06 0.41
C ILE A 64 -9.29 27.27 0.66
N GLU A 65 -10.54 27.09 1.10
CA GLU A 65 -11.44 28.20 1.38
C GLU A 65 -10.93 29.09 2.53
N GLN A 66 -10.41 28.47 3.60
CA GLN A 66 -9.77 29.18 4.70
C GLN A 66 -8.52 29.93 4.22
N GLN A 67 -7.74 29.33 3.31
CA GLN A 67 -6.60 29.99 2.70
C GLN A 67 -6.99 31.20 1.85
N VAL A 68 -8.11 31.12 1.10
CA VAL A 68 -8.65 32.27 0.34
C VAL A 68 -9.01 33.43 1.27
N ARG A 69 -9.69 33.13 2.39
CA ARG A 69 -10.04 34.14 3.40
C ARG A 69 -8.78 34.78 4.00
N LEU A 70 -7.77 33.97 4.31
CA LEU A 70 -6.51 34.43 4.91
C LEU A 70 -5.73 35.36 3.96
N VAL A 71 -5.58 34.99 2.68
CA VAL A 71 -4.88 35.83 1.70
C VAL A 71 -5.65 37.13 1.47
N SER A 72 -6.97 37.06 1.30
CA SER A 72 -7.81 38.25 1.10
C SER A 72 -7.77 39.20 2.31
N PHE A 73 -7.66 38.65 3.53
CA PHE A 73 -7.44 39.45 4.73
C PHE A 73 -6.06 40.10 4.75
N GLY A 74 -5.00 39.33 4.46
CA GLY A 74 -3.63 39.84 4.38
C GLY A 74 -3.49 40.99 3.37
N GLU A 75 -4.12 40.87 2.20
CA GLU A 75 -4.12 41.93 1.17
C GLU A 75 -4.81 43.20 1.64
N ARG A 76 -5.90 43.09 2.41
CA ARG A 76 -6.57 44.26 2.99
C ARG A 76 -5.68 44.95 4.02
N LEU A 77 -4.99 44.19 4.88
CA LEU A 77 -4.03 44.74 5.83
C LEU A 77 -2.86 45.44 5.14
N SER A 78 -2.33 44.86 4.06
CA SER A 78 -1.25 45.47 3.26
C SER A 78 -1.67 46.80 2.61
N ARG A 79 -2.97 47.02 2.34
CA ARG A 79 -3.48 48.31 1.83
C ARG A 79 -3.63 49.37 2.92
N ILE A 80 -3.88 48.96 4.16
CA ILE A 80 -4.04 49.86 5.31
C ILE A 80 -2.69 50.31 5.86
N THR A 81 -1.66 49.47 5.71
CA THR A 81 -0.30 49.77 6.19
C THR A 81 0.44 50.58 5.13
N PRO A 82 0.85 51.84 5.39
CA PRO A 82 1.56 52.64 4.41
C PRO A 82 2.96 52.05 4.18
N SER A 83 3.12 51.32 3.08
CA SER A 83 4.44 50.92 2.59
C SER A 83 5.03 52.06 1.77
N ILE A 84 6.31 52.39 2.02
CA ILE A 84 7.08 53.50 1.43
C ILE A 84 7.28 53.35 -0.09
N SER A 85 6.82 52.27 -0.72
CA SER A 85 7.22 51.88 -2.09
C SER A 85 6.10 51.51 -3.07
N SER A 86 4.87 52.00 -2.91
CA SER A 86 3.80 51.72 -3.91
C SER A 86 3.54 52.90 -4.84
N ALA A 87 4.43 53.10 -5.81
CA ALA A 87 4.12 53.86 -7.01
C ALA A 87 3.47 52.91 -8.04
N ASN A 88 2.26 53.27 -8.48
CA ASN A 88 1.62 52.86 -9.73
C ASN A 88 1.80 51.40 -10.18
N THR A 89 0.94 50.51 -9.69
CA THR A 89 0.59 49.30 -10.44
C THR A 89 -0.92 49.19 -10.57
N SER A 90 -1.37 49.11 -11.83
CA SER A 90 -2.78 48.94 -12.23
C SER A 90 -3.46 47.85 -11.40
N ALA A 91 -4.67 48.13 -10.93
CA ALA A 91 -5.46 47.34 -9.99
C ALA A 91 -6.01 46.03 -10.59
N THR A 92 -5.12 45.14 -11.04
CA THR A 92 -5.48 43.76 -11.31
C THR A 92 -5.48 43.03 -9.97
N HIS A 93 -6.66 42.59 -9.52
CA HIS A 93 -6.77 41.82 -8.28
C HIS A 93 -5.90 40.56 -8.38
N PRO A 94 -4.92 40.36 -7.48
CA PRO A 94 -4.09 39.16 -7.50
C PRO A 94 -4.98 37.93 -7.30
N ASN A 95 -4.83 36.91 -8.15
CA ASN A 95 -5.68 35.70 -8.11
C ASN A 95 -4.91 34.47 -7.60
N HIS A 96 -3.73 34.65 -7.01
CA HIS A 96 -2.98 33.57 -6.39
C HIS A 96 -3.67 33.09 -5.11
N LEU A 97 -3.64 31.78 -4.88
CA LEU A 97 -4.11 31.17 -3.62
C LEU A 97 -3.07 31.30 -2.50
N TRP A 98 -1.78 31.34 -2.83
CA TRP A 98 -0.69 31.34 -1.84
C TRP A 98 0.01 32.69 -1.82
N GLY A 99 -0.28 33.53 -0.81
CA GLY A 99 0.34 34.84 -0.63
C GLY A 99 1.62 34.79 0.22
N ARG A 100 2.49 35.80 0.06
CA ARG A 100 3.73 35.92 0.86
C ARG A 100 3.47 36.54 2.23
N PHE A 101 3.49 35.70 3.26
CA PHE A 101 3.50 36.09 4.67
C PHE A 101 4.90 35.86 5.26
N SER A 102 5.57 36.96 5.63
CA SER A 102 6.91 37.02 6.23
C SER A 102 6.88 37.79 7.56
N ALA A 103 8.05 37.95 8.18
CA ALA A 103 8.23 38.82 9.35
C ALA A 103 7.70 40.26 9.11
N PRO A 104 7.40 41.02 10.19
CA PRO A 104 6.93 42.41 10.09
C PRO A 104 7.80 43.25 9.14
N GLY A 105 7.19 43.99 8.23
CA GLY A 105 7.88 44.83 7.24
C GLY A 105 8.24 44.15 5.90
N HIS A 106 8.17 42.81 5.80
CA HIS A 106 8.44 42.07 4.55
C HIS A 106 7.29 41.18 4.07
N SER A 107 6.16 41.20 4.78
CA SER A 107 4.91 40.55 4.36
C SER A 107 4.27 41.35 3.23
N ASP A 108 3.96 40.67 2.13
CA ASP A 108 3.18 41.26 1.05
C ASP A 108 2.27 40.17 0.47
N ALA A 109 1.04 40.13 0.98
CA ALA A 109 0.06 39.14 0.56
C ALA A 109 -0.42 39.35 -0.89
N THR A 110 -0.13 40.50 -1.51
CA THR A 110 -0.43 40.78 -2.93
C THR A 110 0.54 40.09 -3.88
N GLN A 111 1.66 39.58 -3.36
CA GLN A 111 2.65 38.83 -4.12
C GLN A 111 2.49 37.31 -3.91
N PRO A 112 2.67 36.49 -4.96
CA PRO A 112 2.58 35.05 -4.86
C PRO A 112 3.75 34.47 -4.03
N LEU A 113 3.49 33.34 -3.39
CA LEU A 113 4.51 32.56 -2.68
C LEU A 113 5.43 31.84 -3.68
N LEU A 114 6.69 32.27 -3.75
CA LEU A 114 7.66 31.70 -4.70
C LEU A 114 8.44 30.51 -4.13
N ASP A 115 8.96 30.61 -2.90
CA ASP A 115 9.77 29.55 -2.28
C ASP A 115 9.01 28.78 -1.19
N ILE A 116 8.28 27.76 -1.63
CA ILE A 116 7.55 26.88 -0.72
C ILE A 116 8.47 26.03 0.16
N ASN A 117 9.67 25.65 -0.31
CA ASN A 117 10.54 24.75 0.44
C ASN A 117 11.17 25.48 1.63
N GLN A 118 11.53 26.75 1.45
CA GLN A 118 11.92 27.62 2.55
C GLN A 118 10.76 27.86 3.51
N ALA A 119 9.55 28.11 3.00
CA ALA A 119 8.37 28.31 3.84
C ALA A 119 8.01 27.07 4.67
N LEU A 120 8.10 25.86 4.11
CA LEU A 120 7.94 24.59 4.82
C LEU A 120 9.01 24.37 5.90
N THR A 121 10.25 24.76 5.61
CA THR A 121 11.35 24.66 6.58
C THR A 121 11.11 25.59 7.76
N ARG A 122 10.72 26.85 7.51
CA ARG A 122 10.35 27.82 8.56
C ARG A 122 9.14 27.34 9.36
N TYR A 123 8.15 26.77 8.69
CA TYR A 123 6.98 26.21 9.35
C TYR A 123 7.33 25.08 10.32
N ALA A 124 8.19 24.14 9.90
CA ALA A 124 8.68 23.09 10.78
C ALA A 124 9.42 23.64 12.00
N LEU A 125 10.31 24.63 11.81
CA LEU A 125 11.01 25.30 12.91
C LEU A 125 10.05 26.01 13.87
N THR A 126 9.02 26.67 13.33
CA THR A 126 8.03 27.41 14.13
C THR A 126 7.23 26.49 15.04
N LEU A 127 6.96 25.26 14.59
CA LEU A 127 6.27 24.24 15.37
C LEU A 127 7.20 23.45 16.31
N GLY A 128 8.50 23.75 16.35
CA GLY A 128 9.49 23.00 17.12
C GLY A 128 9.80 21.61 16.54
N PHE A 129 9.47 21.35 15.27
CA PHE A 129 9.75 20.09 14.60
C PHE A 129 11.10 20.10 13.86
N SER A 130 11.63 18.89 13.64
CA SER A 130 12.82 18.71 12.80
C SER A 130 12.54 19.14 11.35
N THR A 131 13.45 19.94 10.79
CA THR A 131 13.44 20.28 9.36
C THR A 131 13.86 19.10 8.47
N ARG A 132 14.34 18.02 9.07
CA ARG A 132 14.83 16.81 8.41
C ARG A 132 14.14 15.55 8.98
N PRO A 133 12.81 15.41 8.85
CA PRO A 133 12.13 14.20 9.31
C PRO A 133 12.72 12.97 8.58
N GLY A 134 13.12 11.94 9.34
CA GLY A 134 13.80 10.76 8.80
C GLY A 134 15.16 11.06 8.13
N GLY A 135 15.89 12.08 8.60
CA GLY A 135 17.23 12.45 8.14
C GLY A 135 17.27 13.33 6.87
N GLN A 136 16.14 13.58 6.23
CA GLN A 136 16.10 14.29 4.95
C GLN A 136 15.21 15.53 4.99
N LYS A 137 15.64 16.62 4.33
CA LYS A 137 14.95 17.93 4.36
C LYS A 137 13.50 17.85 3.88
N ILE A 138 12.58 18.50 4.60
CA ILE A 138 11.18 18.67 4.17
C ILE A 138 11.15 19.46 2.84
N ARG A 139 10.44 18.92 1.85
CA ARG A 139 10.31 19.50 0.50
C ARG A 139 8.93 19.19 -0.05
N SER A 140 8.41 20.05 -0.93
CA SER A 140 7.12 19.84 -1.60
C SER A 140 7.01 18.46 -2.28
N HIS A 141 8.08 17.99 -2.91
CA HIS A 141 8.10 16.66 -3.56
C HIS A 141 7.89 15.48 -2.59
N ARG A 142 8.13 15.64 -1.28
CA ARG A 142 7.91 14.57 -0.30
C ARG A 142 6.44 14.27 -0.06
N PHE A 143 5.56 15.26 -0.19
CA PHE A 143 4.12 15.05 -0.02
C PHE A 143 3.61 14.05 -1.05
N ARG A 144 4.00 14.24 -2.32
CA ARG A 144 3.71 13.30 -3.41
C ARG A 144 4.29 11.91 -3.16
N LYS A 145 5.56 11.79 -2.75
CA LYS A 145 6.16 10.48 -2.41
C LYS A 145 5.45 9.79 -1.24
N THR A 146 5.04 10.56 -0.23
CA THR A 146 4.31 10.03 0.94
C THR A 146 2.95 9.52 0.50
N LEU A 147 2.21 10.30 -0.30
CA LEU A 147 0.94 9.87 -0.86
C LEU A 147 1.09 8.61 -1.71
N ALA A 148 2.07 8.56 -2.62
CA ALA A 148 2.34 7.39 -3.45
C ALA A 148 2.62 6.14 -2.61
N ARG A 149 3.35 6.27 -1.50
CA ARG A 149 3.63 5.18 -0.55
C ARG A 149 2.37 4.72 0.20
N LEU A 150 1.59 5.65 0.73
CA LEU A 150 0.32 5.33 1.39
C LEU A 150 -0.62 4.60 0.42
N VAL A 151 -0.69 5.08 -0.83
CA VAL A 151 -1.48 4.45 -1.88
C VAL A 151 -0.95 3.06 -2.22
N ALA A 152 0.37 2.89 -2.40
CA ALA A 152 0.96 1.59 -2.71
C ALA A 152 0.75 0.58 -1.56
N LEU A 153 0.92 0.99 -0.31
CA LEU A 153 0.64 0.16 0.86
C LEU A 153 -0.83 -0.28 0.89
N ALA A 154 -1.75 0.63 0.64
CA ALA A 154 -3.16 0.30 0.69
C ALA A 154 -3.64 -0.46 -0.57
N LEU A 155 -3.06 -0.25 -1.76
CA LEU A 155 -3.30 -1.10 -2.93
C LEU A 155 -2.77 -2.52 -2.75
N THR A 156 -1.65 -2.68 -2.04
CA THR A 156 -1.05 -4.00 -1.82
C THR A 156 -1.70 -4.75 -0.67
N GLN A 157 -2.17 -4.08 0.38
CA GLN A 157 -2.66 -4.74 1.59
C GLN A 157 -4.17 -4.62 1.84
N ALA A 158 -4.81 -3.51 1.49
CA ALA A 158 -6.23 -3.30 1.76
C ALA A 158 -6.80 -2.10 0.98
N PRO A 159 -7.38 -2.33 -0.22
CA PRO A 159 -7.95 -1.25 -1.03
C PRO A 159 -9.09 -0.48 -0.34
N LYS A 160 -9.72 -1.04 0.69
CA LYS A 160 -10.69 -0.33 1.54
C LYS A 160 -10.06 0.79 2.39
N ILE A 161 -8.82 0.63 2.85
CA ILE A 161 -8.11 1.66 3.63
C ILE A 161 -7.87 2.90 2.76
N LEU A 162 -7.67 2.74 1.45
CA LEU A 162 -7.62 3.88 0.53
C LEU A 162 -8.92 4.69 0.54
N MET A 163 -10.06 4.01 0.48
CA MET A 163 -11.36 4.68 0.47
C MET A 163 -11.55 5.51 1.75
N GLU A 164 -11.17 4.96 2.90
CA GLU A 164 -11.26 5.64 4.20
C GLU A 164 -10.27 6.82 4.31
N VAL A 165 -9.01 6.64 3.91
CA VAL A 165 -7.98 7.70 3.97
C VAL A 165 -8.28 8.87 3.03
N PHE A 166 -8.84 8.59 1.85
CA PHE A 166 -9.21 9.63 0.88
C PHE A 166 -10.64 10.17 1.07
N GLY A 167 -11.43 9.62 2.00
CA GLY A 167 -12.84 9.97 2.16
C GLY A 167 -13.69 9.62 0.93
N HIS A 168 -13.24 8.67 0.11
CA HIS A 168 -13.93 8.27 -1.11
C HIS A 168 -15.02 7.26 -0.81
N LYS A 169 -16.24 7.54 -1.28
CA LYS A 169 -17.41 6.67 -1.09
C LYS A 169 -17.31 5.34 -1.85
N THR A 170 -16.55 5.28 -2.95
CA THR A 170 -16.36 4.06 -3.73
C THR A 170 -14.90 3.83 -4.15
N ILE A 171 -14.55 2.57 -4.41
CA ILE A 171 -13.22 2.18 -4.86
C ILE A 171 -12.92 2.71 -6.26
N GLU A 172 -13.94 2.86 -7.13
CA GLU A 172 -13.76 3.41 -8.47
C GLU A 172 -13.26 4.86 -8.43
N MET A 173 -13.68 5.66 -7.45
CA MET A 173 -13.20 7.04 -7.27
C MET A 173 -11.69 7.05 -6.97
N THR A 174 -11.26 6.18 -6.06
CA THR A 174 -9.84 6.00 -5.70
C THR A 174 -9.01 5.53 -6.90
N LEU A 175 -9.52 4.52 -7.62
CA LEU A 175 -8.84 3.98 -8.79
C LEU A 175 -8.79 5.01 -9.94
N HIS A 176 -9.86 5.77 -10.17
CA HIS A 176 -9.89 6.80 -11.21
C HIS A 176 -8.83 7.89 -10.96
N TYR A 177 -8.67 8.33 -9.71
CA TYR A 177 -7.64 9.29 -9.33
C TYR A 177 -6.22 8.76 -9.58
N ILE A 178 -5.94 7.53 -9.15
CA ILE A 178 -4.64 6.85 -9.34
C ILE A 178 -4.35 6.63 -10.83
N LEU A 179 -5.37 6.26 -11.61
CA LEU A 179 -5.23 5.94 -13.03
C LEU A 179 -5.12 7.19 -13.91
N SER A 180 -5.60 8.35 -13.46
CA SER A 180 -5.56 9.62 -14.19
C SER A 180 -4.20 10.34 -14.11
N ASP A 181 -3.34 10.07 -13.11
CA ASP A 181 -1.96 10.59 -13.06
C ASP A 181 -0.94 9.52 -13.50
N LYS A 182 -0.47 9.59 -14.76
CA LYS A 182 0.57 8.69 -15.28
C LYS A 182 1.88 8.70 -14.46
N ALA A 183 2.28 9.85 -13.91
CA ALA A 183 3.49 9.96 -13.12
C ALA A 183 3.31 9.36 -11.73
N LEU A 184 2.15 9.60 -11.09
CA LEU A 184 1.82 8.98 -9.80
C LEU A 184 1.68 7.47 -9.93
N ARG A 185 1.03 6.99 -11.00
CA ARG A 185 0.91 5.56 -11.32
C ARG A 185 2.27 4.87 -11.42
N LYS A 186 3.25 5.51 -12.07
CA LYS A 186 4.63 5.01 -12.15
C LYS A 186 5.29 4.95 -10.77
N GLU A 187 5.14 5.99 -9.95
CA GLU A 187 5.65 6.01 -8.58
C GLU A 187 5.02 4.90 -7.71
N ILE A 188 3.71 4.70 -7.82
CA ILE A 188 2.97 3.62 -7.13
C ILE A 188 3.46 2.24 -7.59
N GLU A 189 3.66 2.04 -8.89
CA GLU A 189 4.16 0.77 -9.43
C GLU A 189 5.57 0.47 -8.92
N THR A 190 6.46 1.47 -8.90
CA THR A 190 7.81 1.33 -8.34
C THR A 190 7.75 0.93 -6.86
N VAL A 191 6.99 1.67 -6.03
CA VAL A 191 6.87 1.36 -4.60
C VAL A 191 6.22 -0.01 -4.38
N SER A 192 5.24 -0.39 -5.19
CA SER A 192 4.58 -1.70 -5.08
C SER A 192 5.55 -2.84 -5.38
N ARG A 193 6.42 -2.68 -6.39
CA ARG A 193 7.49 -3.67 -6.69
C ARG A 193 8.48 -3.76 -5.54
N GLU A 194 8.95 -2.63 -5.02
CA GLU A 194 9.85 -2.58 -3.87
C GLU A 194 9.23 -3.26 -2.64
N LEU A 195 7.96 -3.00 -2.33
CA LEU A 195 7.26 -3.63 -1.21
C LEU A 195 7.15 -5.16 -1.36
N ARG A 196 6.95 -5.67 -2.58
CA ARG A 196 6.91 -7.12 -2.83
C ARG A 196 8.28 -7.77 -2.64
N VAL A 197 9.36 -7.11 -3.09
CA VAL A 197 10.73 -7.56 -2.85
C VAL A 197 11.04 -7.55 -1.35
N MET A 198 10.68 -6.48 -0.63
CA MET A 198 10.89 -6.38 0.81
C MET A 198 10.14 -7.48 1.57
N ARG A 199 8.88 -7.74 1.23
CA ARG A 199 8.13 -8.85 1.83
C ARG A 199 8.80 -10.19 1.57
N ALA A 200 9.29 -10.44 0.35
CA ALA A 200 10.03 -11.65 0.04
C ALA A 200 11.32 -11.76 0.84
N LYS A 201 12.00 -10.63 1.07
CA LYS A 201 13.19 -10.56 1.91
C LYS A 201 12.88 -10.95 3.34
N ASP A 202 11.80 -10.44 3.91
CA ASP A 202 11.39 -10.77 5.29
C ASP A 202 11.13 -12.29 5.42
N VAL A 203 10.43 -12.90 4.45
CA VAL A 203 10.20 -14.36 4.43
C VAL A 203 11.51 -15.14 4.33
N VAL A 204 12.42 -14.73 3.44
CA VAL A 204 13.74 -15.37 3.26
C VAL A 204 14.59 -15.25 4.52
N GLU A 205 14.62 -14.08 5.15
CA GLU A 205 15.38 -13.84 6.38
C GLU A 205 14.84 -14.66 7.54
N HIS A 206 13.53 -14.68 7.77
CA HIS A 206 12.90 -15.55 8.77
C HIS A 206 13.21 -17.03 8.54
N MET A 207 13.19 -17.46 7.27
CA MET A 207 13.54 -18.83 6.91
C MET A 207 14.99 -19.15 7.29
N VAL A 208 15.94 -18.27 6.96
CA VAL A 208 17.36 -18.46 7.29
C VAL A 208 17.62 -18.39 8.79
N GLU A 209 16.96 -17.47 9.51
CA GLU A 209 17.04 -17.35 10.96
C GLU A 209 16.56 -18.63 11.65
N ALA A 210 15.43 -19.19 11.20
CA ALA A 210 14.94 -20.46 11.72
C ALA A 210 15.93 -21.61 11.46
N ASP A 211 16.56 -21.68 10.28
CA ASP A 211 17.57 -22.70 9.98
C ASP A 211 18.78 -22.57 10.92
N ASN A 212 19.22 -21.34 11.20
CA ASN A 212 20.36 -21.09 12.08
C ASN A 212 20.02 -21.38 13.55
N ALA A 213 18.78 -21.13 13.97
CA ALA A 213 18.29 -21.42 15.32
C ALA A 213 18.04 -22.92 15.55
N SER A 214 17.80 -23.70 14.47
CA SER A 214 17.44 -25.13 14.52
C SER A 214 18.59 -26.09 14.92
N LEU A 215 19.68 -25.58 15.51
CA LEU A 215 20.71 -26.40 16.18
C LEU A 215 20.16 -27.19 17.39
N THR A 216 18.89 -26.99 17.77
CA THR A 216 18.24 -27.59 18.96
C THR A 216 17.14 -28.62 18.67
N GLY A 217 16.97 -29.07 17.41
CA GLY A 217 16.19 -30.29 17.09
C GLY A 217 14.71 -30.10 16.76
N ASP A 218 14.07 -29.00 17.16
CA ASP A 218 12.67 -28.68 16.82
C ASP A 218 12.59 -27.53 15.81
N SER A 219 13.09 -27.79 14.59
CA SER A 219 12.89 -26.85 13.48
C SER A 219 11.41 -26.79 13.13
N GLU A 220 10.76 -25.64 13.32
CA GLU A 220 9.55 -25.34 12.56
C GLU A 220 9.94 -25.43 11.08
N LYS A 221 9.59 -26.53 10.41
CA LYS A 221 10.10 -26.96 9.09
C LYS A 221 10.04 -25.87 8.00
N LEU A 222 9.30 -24.78 8.22
CA LEU A 222 9.10 -23.65 7.33
C LEU A 222 9.12 -22.28 8.04
N ALA A 223 9.79 -22.14 9.20
CA ALA A 223 9.82 -20.88 9.99
C ALA A 223 8.41 -20.34 10.31
N GLY A 224 7.48 -21.24 10.64
CA GLY A 224 6.09 -20.91 10.92
C GLY A 224 5.22 -20.63 9.68
N TYR A 225 5.80 -20.50 8.48
CA TYR A 225 5.02 -20.27 7.25
C TYR A 225 4.25 -21.52 6.81
N GLY A 226 3.08 -21.28 6.20
CA GLY A 226 2.19 -22.32 5.68
C GLY A 226 2.09 -22.33 4.16
N GLY A 227 1.37 -23.33 3.66
CA GLY A 227 1.11 -23.55 2.24
C GLY A 227 2.30 -24.14 1.49
N LEU A 228 2.01 -24.73 0.33
CA LEU A 228 3.01 -25.40 -0.50
C LEU A 228 4.02 -24.41 -1.10
N GLY A 229 3.66 -23.13 -1.21
CA GLY A 229 4.57 -22.08 -1.65
C GLY A 229 5.72 -21.87 -0.69
N ALA A 230 5.51 -22.07 0.63
CA ALA A 230 6.59 -22.01 1.61
C ALA A 230 7.65 -23.10 1.39
N VAL A 231 7.24 -24.29 0.95
CA VAL A 231 8.16 -25.39 0.62
C VAL A 231 9.04 -25.01 -0.58
N SER A 232 8.45 -24.41 -1.63
CA SER A 232 9.20 -23.93 -2.78
C SER A 232 10.18 -22.81 -2.42
N VAL A 233 9.76 -21.86 -1.59
CA VAL A 233 10.64 -20.77 -1.12
C VAL A 233 11.78 -21.33 -0.27
N ARG A 234 11.50 -22.26 0.66
CA ARG A 234 12.51 -22.95 1.46
C ARG A 234 13.55 -23.65 0.59
N ALA A 235 13.11 -24.40 -0.42
CA ALA A 235 13.99 -25.08 -1.35
C ALA A 235 14.90 -24.08 -2.10
N ALA A 236 14.35 -22.93 -2.51
CA ALA A 236 15.12 -21.87 -3.15
C ALA A 236 16.15 -21.22 -2.20
N VAL A 237 15.79 -21.02 -0.92
CA VAL A 237 16.71 -20.54 0.12
C VAL A 237 17.89 -21.51 0.28
N THR A 238 17.63 -22.80 0.44
CA THR A 238 18.67 -23.83 0.58
C THR A 238 19.61 -23.85 -0.63
N ALA A 239 19.05 -23.94 -1.85
CA ALA A 239 19.84 -23.99 -3.08
C ALA A 239 20.69 -22.72 -3.28
N TYR A 240 20.14 -21.55 -2.91
CA TYR A 240 20.86 -20.28 -3.03
C TYR A 240 21.95 -20.13 -1.97
N ARG A 241 21.73 -20.59 -0.73
CA ARG A 241 22.77 -20.68 0.32
C ARG A 241 23.95 -21.53 -0.13
N GLU A 242 23.68 -22.71 -0.70
CA GLU A 242 24.72 -23.59 -1.26
C GLU A 242 25.50 -22.92 -2.40
N LYS A 243 24.81 -22.17 -3.28
CA LYS A 243 25.46 -21.38 -4.33
C LYS A 243 26.39 -20.32 -3.74
N VAL A 244 25.92 -19.55 -2.75
CA VAL A 244 26.71 -18.50 -2.07
C VAL A 244 27.95 -19.11 -1.41
N HIS A 245 27.78 -20.25 -0.72
CA HIS A 245 28.87 -20.99 -0.08
C HIS A 245 29.90 -21.49 -1.10
N ARG A 246 29.46 -22.07 -2.24
CA ARG A 246 30.36 -22.52 -3.32
C ARG A 246 31.19 -21.39 -3.93
N LEU A 247 30.69 -20.16 -3.89
CA LEU A 247 31.40 -18.97 -4.35
C LEU A 247 32.37 -18.40 -3.29
N GLY A 248 32.54 -19.08 -2.15
CA GLY A 248 33.38 -18.62 -1.04
C GLY A 248 32.84 -17.37 -0.33
N LYS A 249 31.56 -17.03 -0.55
CA LYS A 249 30.90 -15.89 0.08
C LYS A 249 30.10 -16.36 1.30
N GLN A 250 29.95 -15.48 2.28
CA GLN A 250 29.05 -15.70 3.41
C GLN A 250 27.66 -15.16 3.09
N TRP A 251 26.63 -15.82 3.61
CA TRP A 251 25.26 -15.32 3.54
C TRP A 251 25.14 -14.02 4.33
N GLY A 252 24.49 -13.01 3.74
CA GLY A 252 24.17 -11.77 4.43
C GLY A 252 22.94 -11.07 3.83
N ALA A 253 22.67 -9.85 4.30
CA ALA A 253 21.50 -9.07 3.89
C ALA A 253 21.42 -8.87 2.36
N GLN A 254 22.56 -8.73 1.68
CA GLN A 254 22.60 -8.60 0.22
C GLN A 254 22.21 -9.90 -0.49
N SER A 255 22.61 -11.07 0.05
CA SER A 255 22.22 -12.38 -0.49
C SER A 255 20.72 -12.60 -0.35
N ALA A 256 20.14 -12.21 0.79
CA ALA A 256 18.70 -12.27 1.01
C ALA A 256 17.95 -11.37 0.03
N LEU A 257 18.42 -10.13 -0.18
CA LEU A 257 17.84 -9.20 -1.15
C LEU A 257 17.91 -9.75 -2.59
N GLU A 258 19.07 -10.25 -3.02
CA GLU A 258 19.24 -10.80 -4.37
C GLU A 258 18.32 -12.00 -4.62
N LEU A 259 18.22 -12.93 -3.67
CA LEU A 259 17.27 -14.04 -3.77
C LEU A 259 15.82 -13.55 -3.84
N SER A 260 15.48 -12.52 -3.07
CA SER A 260 14.13 -11.96 -3.03
C SER A 260 13.76 -11.28 -4.35
N GLU A 261 14.70 -10.58 -4.99
CA GLU A 261 14.53 -10.04 -6.33
C GLU A 261 14.31 -11.16 -7.36
N LEU A 262 15.01 -12.29 -7.25
CA LEU A 262 14.82 -13.45 -8.12
C LEU A 262 13.45 -14.10 -7.91
N LEU A 263 13.06 -14.36 -6.67
CA LEU A 263 11.78 -15.00 -6.30
C LEU A 263 10.56 -14.17 -6.72
N THR A 264 10.71 -12.85 -6.76
CA THR A 264 9.63 -11.92 -7.10
C THR A 264 9.69 -11.39 -8.54
N LEU A 265 10.68 -11.82 -9.32
CA LEU A 265 10.97 -11.27 -10.65
C LEU A 265 11.04 -9.73 -10.59
N GLN A 266 11.92 -9.20 -9.73
CA GLN A 266 12.09 -7.77 -9.43
C GLN A 266 10.78 -7.09 -8.96
N GLY A 267 10.03 -7.78 -8.10
CA GLY A 267 8.76 -7.30 -7.54
C GLY A 267 7.58 -7.32 -8.51
N THR A 268 7.70 -7.98 -9.67
CA THR A 268 6.56 -8.10 -10.61
C THR A 268 5.57 -9.18 -10.20
N THR A 269 5.99 -10.19 -9.42
CA THR A 269 5.15 -11.27 -8.86
C THR A 269 5.01 -11.13 -7.34
N TRP A 270 4.50 -12.17 -6.66
CA TRP A 270 4.16 -12.16 -5.21
C TRP A 270 2.96 -11.28 -4.88
N GLU A 271 1.87 -11.48 -5.63
CA GLU A 271 0.62 -10.78 -5.39
C GLU A 271 -0.05 -11.27 -4.10
N GLN A 272 -0.56 -10.33 -3.30
CA GLN A 272 -1.34 -10.65 -2.11
C GLN A 272 -2.76 -11.03 -2.55
N VAL A 273 -3.15 -12.27 -2.29
CA VAL A 273 -4.48 -12.80 -2.62
C VAL A 273 -5.51 -12.33 -1.61
N ARG A 274 -5.14 -12.42 -0.33
CA ARG A 274 -5.91 -11.94 0.83
C ARG A 274 -4.95 -11.66 1.98
N HIS A 275 -5.45 -11.10 3.07
CA HIS A 275 -4.63 -10.87 4.26
C HIS A 275 -3.92 -12.17 4.68
N GLY A 276 -2.60 -12.10 4.84
CA GLY A 276 -1.76 -13.25 5.18
C GLY A 276 -1.53 -14.32 4.09
N VAL A 277 -2.06 -14.16 2.86
CA VAL A 277 -1.88 -15.16 1.78
C VAL A 277 -1.29 -14.53 0.54
N ILE A 278 -0.14 -15.06 0.10
CA ILE A 278 0.66 -14.57 -1.01
C ILE A 278 0.69 -15.62 -2.12
N CYS A 279 0.54 -15.19 -3.36
CA CYS A 279 0.72 -16.03 -4.53
C CYS A 279 2.14 -15.89 -5.09
N THR A 280 2.94 -16.96 -5.01
CA THR A 280 4.33 -17.00 -5.49
C THR A 280 4.47 -17.37 -6.97
N LYS A 281 3.35 -17.46 -7.69
CA LYS A 281 3.27 -17.91 -9.09
C LYS A 281 4.00 -16.96 -10.04
N PHE A 282 4.79 -17.51 -10.95
CA PHE A 282 5.42 -16.76 -12.06
C PHE A 282 4.50 -16.61 -13.29
N PRO A 283 4.74 -15.60 -14.14
CA PRO A 283 4.09 -15.50 -15.45
C PRO A 283 4.31 -16.79 -16.25
N GLY A 284 3.27 -17.29 -16.91
CA GLY A 284 3.37 -18.51 -17.71
C GLY A 284 3.31 -19.82 -16.93
N GLN A 285 3.12 -19.79 -15.60
CA GLN A 285 2.78 -20.98 -14.83
C GLN A 285 1.26 -21.21 -14.80
N ALA A 286 0.84 -22.45 -14.55
CA ALA A 286 -0.56 -22.80 -14.27
C ALA A 286 -0.81 -22.92 -12.76
N GLY A 287 -2.04 -22.68 -12.33
CA GLY A 287 -2.46 -22.96 -10.96
C GLY A 287 -3.95 -23.29 -10.92
N PRO A 288 -4.45 -23.93 -9.85
CA PRO A 288 -5.85 -24.33 -9.75
C PRO A 288 -6.84 -23.15 -9.78
N CYS A 289 -6.34 -21.92 -9.61
CA CYS A 289 -7.12 -20.69 -9.70
C CYS A 289 -7.45 -20.28 -11.14
N ASN A 290 -6.69 -20.72 -12.16
CA ASN A 290 -6.91 -20.32 -13.55
C ASN A 290 -6.81 -21.50 -14.54
N LYS A 291 -7.70 -21.51 -15.55
CA LYS A 291 -7.76 -22.59 -16.56
C LYS A 291 -6.67 -22.51 -17.63
N SER A 292 -5.92 -21.40 -17.70
CA SER A 292 -4.89 -21.13 -18.71
C SER A 292 -3.67 -20.43 -18.11
N LEU A 293 -2.58 -20.35 -18.88
CA LEU A 293 -1.40 -19.56 -18.55
C LEU A 293 -1.80 -18.08 -18.47
N GLY A 294 -1.71 -17.48 -17.28
CA GLY A 294 -2.23 -16.14 -17.04
C GLY A 294 -2.05 -15.67 -15.60
N ARG A 295 -2.53 -14.45 -15.33
CA ARG A 295 -2.48 -13.87 -13.97
C ARG A 295 -3.25 -14.75 -12.97
N PRO A 296 -2.82 -14.79 -11.70
CA PRO A 296 -3.59 -15.44 -10.65
C PRO A 296 -5.00 -14.87 -10.57
N GLU A 297 -5.97 -15.72 -10.24
CA GLU A 297 -7.36 -15.29 -9.96
C GLU A 297 -7.60 -15.43 -8.45
N PRO A 298 -7.43 -14.36 -7.66
CA PRO A 298 -7.49 -14.43 -6.20
C PRO A 298 -8.80 -15.03 -5.66
N SER A 299 -9.92 -14.77 -6.36
CA SER A 299 -11.25 -15.26 -5.99
C SER A 299 -11.37 -16.79 -6.00
N LYS A 300 -10.47 -17.47 -6.72
CA LYS A 300 -10.45 -18.95 -6.88
C LYS A 300 -9.23 -19.59 -6.21
N CYS A 301 -8.53 -18.88 -5.33
CA CYS A 301 -7.37 -19.41 -4.62
C CYS A 301 -7.77 -20.59 -3.72
N LYS A 302 -7.14 -21.76 -3.94
CA LYS A 302 -7.37 -22.98 -3.14
C LYS A 302 -6.23 -23.21 -2.16
N SER A 303 -6.52 -23.85 -1.02
CA SER A 303 -5.50 -24.15 -0.02
C SER A 303 -4.45 -25.17 -0.48
N SER A 304 -4.82 -26.05 -1.41
CA SER A 304 -3.96 -27.06 -2.03
C SER A 304 -3.11 -26.53 -3.20
N CYS A 305 -3.01 -25.22 -3.38
CA CYS A 305 -2.27 -24.63 -4.50
C CYS A 305 -0.76 -24.57 -4.19
N ASP A 306 0.07 -25.10 -5.09
CA ASP A 306 1.54 -25.11 -4.97
C ASP A 306 2.14 -23.71 -4.82
N HIS A 307 1.49 -22.71 -5.40
CA HIS A 307 1.94 -21.32 -5.39
C HIS A 307 1.40 -20.50 -4.21
N ARG A 308 0.80 -21.15 -3.21
CA ARG A 308 0.18 -20.45 -2.07
C ARG A 308 1.15 -20.45 -0.89
N LEU A 309 1.60 -19.27 -0.51
CA LEU A 309 2.36 -19.00 0.70
C LEU A 309 1.43 -18.38 1.75
N GLU A 310 1.44 -18.90 2.97
CA GLU A 310 0.67 -18.36 4.09
C GLU A 310 1.60 -17.82 5.17
N GLU A 311 1.32 -16.61 5.64
CA GLU A 311 2.04 -15.95 6.73
C GLU A 311 1.89 -16.73 8.05
N SER A 312 2.92 -16.67 8.89
CA SER A 312 2.99 -17.42 10.14
C SER A 312 1.91 -17.06 11.16
N PHE A 313 1.49 -15.78 11.20
CA PHE A 313 0.45 -15.33 12.12
C PHE A 313 -0.92 -15.99 11.86
N LEU A 314 -1.19 -16.46 10.64
CA LEU A 314 -2.45 -17.16 10.32
C LEU A 314 -2.56 -18.50 11.02
N ARG A 315 -1.46 -19.06 11.55
CA ARG A 315 -1.43 -20.38 12.17
C ARG A 315 -2.48 -20.53 13.27
N GLU A 316 -2.61 -19.54 14.16
CA GLU A 316 -3.56 -19.59 15.28
C GLU A 316 -5.01 -19.51 14.81
N ASP A 317 -5.29 -18.63 13.84
CA ASP A 317 -6.61 -18.53 13.21
C ASP A 317 -7.01 -19.85 12.53
N VAL A 318 -6.06 -20.50 11.86
CA VAL A 318 -6.30 -21.79 11.20
C VAL A 318 -6.52 -22.91 12.20
N ASP A 319 -5.76 -22.94 13.29
CA ASP A 319 -5.93 -23.92 14.37
C ASP A 319 -7.33 -23.78 15.01
N GLY A 320 -7.75 -22.55 15.28
CA GLY A 320 -9.11 -22.23 15.75
C GLY A 320 -10.18 -22.67 14.76
N ALA A 321 -10.01 -22.35 13.48
CA ALA A 321 -10.97 -22.74 12.44
C ALA A 321 -11.09 -24.27 12.28
N ILE A 322 -10.00 -25.03 12.44
CA ILE A 322 -10.06 -26.50 12.42
C ILE A 322 -10.86 -27.01 13.61
N ARG A 323 -10.60 -26.50 14.82
CA ARG A 323 -11.33 -26.88 16.03
C ARG A 323 -12.82 -26.61 15.90
N ASP A 324 -13.18 -25.41 15.45
CA ASP A 324 -14.57 -24.98 15.37
C ASP A 324 -15.33 -25.76 14.26
N ALA A 325 -14.67 -26.01 13.13
CA ALA A 325 -15.23 -26.87 12.07
C ALA A 325 -15.39 -28.32 12.51
N LEU A 326 -14.45 -28.86 13.29
CA LEU A 326 -14.55 -30.22 13.83
C LEU A 326 -15.72 -30.33 14.83
N CYS A 327 -15.85 -29.37 15.74
CA CYS A 327 -16.96 -29.32 16.70
C CYS A 327 -18.31 -29.26 15.98
N ALA A 328 -18.44 -28.38 14.98
CA ALA A 328 -19.66 -28.27 14.19
C ALA A 328 -19.96 -29.55 13.38
N TYR A 329 -18.92 -30.18 12.80
CA TYR A 329 -19.05 -31.47 12.12
C TYR A 329 -19.62 -32.56 13.05
N GLU A 330 -19.07 -32.69 14.26
CA GLU A 330 -19.48 -33.72 15.22
C GLU A 330 -20.93 -33.50 15.69
N ILE A 331 -21.32 -32.24 15.96
CA ILE A 331 -22.68 -31.86 16.33
C ILE A 331 -23.67 -32.19 15.21
N ASP A 332 -23.39 -31.76 13.97
CA ASP A 332 -24.32 -31.92 12.86
C ASP A 332 -24.41 -33.38 12.40
N ASN A 333 -23.30 -34.13 12.49
CA ASN A 333 -23.30 -35.56 12.23
C ASN A 333 -24.14 -36.32 13.27
N ALA A 334 -24.06 -35.95 14.54
CA ALA A 334 -24.91 -36.54 15.59
C ALA A 334 -26.40 -36.24 15.40
N LYS A 335 -26.74 -35.06 14.84
CA LYS A 335 -28.12 -34.68 14.47
C LYS A 335 -28.62 -35.31 13.17
N GLY A 336 -27.76 -35.97 12.40
CA GLY A 336 -28.11 -36.53 11.09
C GLY A 336 -28.19 -35.49 9.96
N GLU A 337 -27.68 -34.27 10.17
CA GLU A 337 -27.68 -33.19 9.17
C GLU A 337 -26.55 -33.37 8.14
N LYS A 338 -26.77 -34.29 7.19
CA LYS A 338 -25.73 -34.72 6.22
C LYS A 338 -25.10 -33.59 5.41
N LEU A 339 -25.88 -32.60 4.99
CA LEU A 339 -25.37 -31.49 4.16
C LEU A 339 -24.43 -30.58 4.96
N SER A 340 -24.83 -30.19 6.18
CA SER A 340 -24.02 -29.35 7.05
C SER A 340 -22.76 -30.09 7.51
N ALA A 341 -22.89 -31.35 7.92
CA ALA A 341 -21.74 -32.20 8.23
C ALA A 341 -20.77 -32.32 7.04
N SER A 342 -21.26 -32.52 5.81
CA SER A 342 -20.40 -32.56 4.63
C SER A 342 -19.68 -31.23 4.36
N PHE A 343 -20.31 -30.10 4.65
CA PHE A 343 -19.69 -28.78 4.54
C PHE A 343 -18.54 -28.63 5.54
N TRP A 344 -18.76 -28.94 6.81
CA TRP A 344 -17.72 -28.86 7.85
C TRP A 344 -16.57 -29.84 7.60
N ALA A 345 -16.89 -31.05 7.15
CA ALA A 345 -15.89 -32.02 6.70
C ALA A 345 -15.02 -31.47 5.55
N ALA A 346 -15.57 -30.66 4.65
CA ALA A 346 -14.78 -30.00 3.61
C ALA A 346 -13.87 -28.90 4.18
N GLN A 347 -14.33 -28.14 5.19
CA GLN A 347 -13.50 -27.13 5.86
C GLN A 347 -12.31 -27.75 6.60
N VAL A 348 -12.54 -28.84 7.36
CA VAL A 348 -11.46 -29.60 8.03
C VAL A 348 -10.42 -30.05 7.00
N ARG A 349 -10.86 -30.71 5.92
CA ARG A 349 -9.97 -31.15 4.82
C ARG A 349 -9.19 -30.00 4.19
N ALA A 350 -9.79 -28.82 4.06
CA ALA A 350 -9.16 -27.66 3.45
C ALA A 350 -8.15 -26.97 4.37
N HIS A 351 -8.32 -27.07 5.70
CA HIS A 351 -7.50 -26.34 6.67
C HIS A 351 -6.35 -27.14 7.28
N VAL A 352 -6.56 -28.42 7.56
CA VAL A 352 -5.53 -29.31 8.15
C VAL A 352 -4.19 -29.31 7.39
N PRO A 353 -4.13 -29.41 6.05
CA PRO A 353 -2.85 -29.47 5.34
C PRO A 353 -2.15 -28.11 5.18
N ARG A 354 -2.73 -27.01 5.67
CA ARG A 354 -2.18 -25.65 5.45
C ARG A 354 -0.86 -25.42 6.15
N PHE A 355 -0.66 -26.00 7.33
CA PHE A 355 0.58 -25.85 8.11
C PHE A 355 1.08 -27.23 8.56
N PRO A 356 2.38 -27.56 8.37
CA PRO A 356 2.89 -28.89 8.72
C PRO A 356 2.69 -29.29 10.18
N ASN A 357 2.92 -28.36 11.12
CA ASN A 357 2.72 -28.60 12.55
C ASN A 357 1.24 -28.79 12.94
N LEU A 358 0.32 -28.05 12.30
CA LEU A 358 -1.11 -28.27 12.50
C LEU A 358 -1.57 -29.60 11.90
N HIS A 359 -1.03 -29.99 10.75
CA HIS A 359 -1.28 -31.30 10.18
C HIS A 359 -0.84 -32.40 11.16
N GLU A 360 0.39 -32.35 11.67
CA GLU A 360 0.90 -33.30 12.68
C GLU A 360 0.03 -33.32 13.95
N LYS A 361 -0.34 -32.14 14.48
CA LYS A 361 -1.21 -32.01 15.66
C LYS A 361 -2.58 -32.67 15.46
N TRP A 362 -3.30 -32.28 14.40
CA TRP A 362 -4.69 -32.67 14.18
C TRP A 362 -4.84 -34.08 13.62
N MET A 363 -3.81 -34.63 12.98
CA MET A 363 -3.79 -36.03 12.58
C MET A 363 -3.77 -36.99 13.76
N ASN A 364 -3.58 -36.54 15.01
CA ASN A 364 -3.78 -37.39 16.20
C ASN A 364 -5.27 -37.61 16.54
N ASN A 365 -6.18 -36.83 15.96
CA ASN A 365 -7.62 -36.98 16.16
C ASN A 365 -8.21 -37.97 15.13
N LEU A 366 -8.88 -39.04 15.61
CA LEU A 366 -9.45 -40.10 14.77
C LEU A 366 -10.47 -39.59 13.75
N THR A 367 -11.34 -38.66 14.16
CA THR A 367 -12.34 -38.03 13.28
C THR A 367 -11.63 -37.30 12.14
N VAL A 368 -10.63 -36.48 12.46
CA VAL A 368 -9.83 -35.76 11.45
C VAL A 368 -9.13 -36.72 10.50
N GLN A 369 -8.49 -37.79 11.00
CA GLN A 369 -7.86 -38.80 10.15
C GLN A 369 -8.85 -39.41 9.15
N SER A 370 -10.06 -39.75 9.61
CA SER A 370 -11.08 -40.34 8.76
C SER A 370 -11.52 -39.38 7.64
N LEU A 371 -11.73 -38.10 7.97
CA LEU A 371 -12.14 -37.07 7.03
C LEU A 371 -11.07 -36.78 5.97
N VAL A 372 -9.80 -36.76 6.37
CA VAL A 372 -8.69 -36.51 5.45
C VAL A 372 -8.47 -37.72 4.52
N LYS A 373 -8.53 -38.96 5.03
CA LYS A 373 -8.33 -40.19 4.24
C LYS A 373 -9.44 -40.42 3.19
N GLN A 374 -10.70 -40.14 3.52
CA GLN A 374 -11.82 -40.24 2.57
C GLN A 374 -11.66 -39.31 1.35
N ASN A 375 -10.82 -38.27 1.45
CA ASN A 375 -10.52 -37.38 0.34
C ASN A 375 -9.47 -37.94 -0.62
N SER A 376 -8.43 -38.59 -0.09
CA SER A 376 -7.36 -39.20 -0.91
C SER A 376 -7.89 -40.31 -1.82
N GLU A 377 -8.90 -41.07 -1.37
CA GLU A 377 -9.53 -42.12 -2.19
C GLU A 377 -10.40 -41.55 -3.32
N LYS A 378 -10.99 -40.36 -3.15
CA LYS A 378 -11.79 -39.67 -4.18
C LYS A 378 -10.96 -38.89 -5.22
N VAL A 379 -9.68 -38.65 -4.97
CA VAL A 379 -8.78 -37.95 -5.92
C VAL A 379 -8.04 -38.94 -6.83
N ASN A 380 -7.95 -40.21 -6.43
CA ASN A 380 -7.32 -41.30 -7.18
C ASN A 380 -8.32 -42.16 -8.00
N ALA A 381 -9.60 -41.81 -7.97
CA ALA A 381 -10.66 -42.35 -8.81
C ALA A 381 -11.17 -41.26 -9.75
#